data_AF-A0A5D2K436-F1
#
_entry.id   AF-A0A5D2K436-F1
#
_cell.length_a   1.000
_cell.length_b   1.000
_cell.length_c   1.000
_cell.angle_alpha   90.00
_cell.angle_beta   90.00
_cell.angle_gamma   90.00
#
_symmetry.space_group_name_H-M   'P 1'
#
loop_
_entity.id
_entity.type
_entity.pdbx_description
1 polymer ?
#
loop_
_entity_poly.entity_id
_entity_poly.type
_entity_poly.pdbx_seq_one_letter_code
_entity_poly.pdbx_strand_id
1 'polypeptide(L)'
;MKKGQAESVIREIMRRRGRCRLQYSPVVQIHVQLLSLIQKDMGKKFPPFKASDNGSWFRALGQCVSESQCALREVSSDIYDGGVDAYNVLGSSIKLKLLNILCDEALCTITLRNWIDKQNSQFVDSEKEAKEKILVARDKEKQLRQKMQDEVAKAIIEKSGASLSVSEHEVLVRQIKREVIQVHEDVCQAIRMLPRKRQRSDAVRTAPIILDVSGRAFWKLRVYTSENYILLQDIGTLDPVAPSEKWFVYDVEQKPDVEKYISSIRTKRVKIHKVKDSLPTAIVGENLKHA
;
A
#
# COMPACT_ATOMS: atom_id res chain seq x y z
N MET A 1 5.04 15.64 -6.18
CA MET A 1 5.27 15.45 -7.63
C MET A 1 3.97 15.62 -8.38
N LYS A 2 3.97 16.34 -9.51
CA LYS A 2 2.82 16.45 -10.43
C LYS A 2 2.77 15.23 -11.35
N LYS A 3 1.57 14.89 -11.85
CA LYS A 3 1.38 13.80 -12.81
C LYS A 3 2.31 13.98 -14.03
N GLY A 4 3.01 12.92 -14.42
CA GLY A 4 3.95 12.92 -15.55
C GLY A 4 5.35 13.45 -15.25
N GLN A 5 5.61 14.03 -14.06
CA GLN A 5 6.96 14.50 -13.72
C GLN A 5 7.98 13.35 -13.63
N ALA A 6 7.62 12.24 -12.99
CA ALA A 6 8.51 11.08 -12.89
C ALA A 6 8.87 10.52 -14.28
N GLU A 7 7.89 10.41 -15.17
CA GLU A 7 8.14 9.99 -16.56
C GLU A 7 9.05 10.97 -17.30
N SER A 8 8.86 12.28 -17.10
CA SER A 8 9.72 13.31 -17.68
C SER A 8 11.18 13.18 -17.22
N VAL A 9 11.40 12.94 -15.93
CA VAL A 9 12.73 12.70 -15.34
C VAL A 9 13.38 11.47 -15.99
N ILE A 10 12.69 10.33 -16.02
CA ILE A 10 13.24 9.09 -16.60
C ILE A 10 13.52 9.27 -18.10
N ARG A 11 12.59 9.89 -18.83
CA ARG A 11 12.74 10.17 -20.27
C ARG A 11 13.93 11.08 -20.55
N GLU A 12 14.19 12.05 -19.69
CA GLU A 12 15.38 12.91 -19.79
C GLU A 12 16.67 12.13 -19.52
N ILE A 13 16.71 11.26 -18.50
CA ILE A 13 17.89 10.42 -18.22
C ILE A 13 18.20 9.47 -19.39
N MET A 14 17.17 8.93 -20.04
CA MET A 14 17.33 8.00 -21.17
C MET A 14 17.75 8.67 -22.48
N ARG A 15 17.58 10.00 -22.62
CA ARG A 15 17.98 10.70 -23.85
C ARG A 15 19.50 10.83 -23.90
N ARG A 16 20.10 10.08 -24.84
CA ARG A 16 21.57 9.93 -24.98
C ARG A 16 22.31 11.21 -25.38
N ARG A 17 21.62 12.28 -25.79
CA ARG A 17 22.18 13.59 -26.09
C ARG A 17 21.09 14.66 -26.00
N GLY A 18 21.27 15.60 -25.09
CA GLY A 18 20.58 16.87 -25.12
C GLY A 18 21.39 17.82 -24.27
N ARG A 19 21.91 18.92 -24.85
CA ARG A 19 22.32 20.08 -24.07
C ARG A 19 21.04 20.66 -23.46
N CYS A 20 20.55 20.04 -22.38
CA CYS A 20 19.40 20.57 -21.66
C CYS A 20 19.81 21.94 -21.14
N ARG A 21 19.03 22.98 -21.42
CA ARG A 21 19.22 24.29 -20.78
C ARG A 21 18.91 24.10 -19.29
N LEU A 22 19.97 24.06 -18.49
CA LEU A 22 20.03 23.49 -17.13
C LEU A 22 19.14 24.17 -16.10
N GLN A 23 18.70 25.41 -16.35
CA GLN A 23 17.80 26.14 -15.45
C GLN A 23 16.42 25.47 -15.30
N TYR A 24 16.05 24.53 -16.19
CA TYR A 24 14.74 23.87 -16.18
C TYR A 24 14.80 22.35 -16.32
N SER A 25 15.94 21.68 -16.08
CA SER A 25 16.02 20.21 -16.16
C SER A 25 15.18 19.55 -15.04
N PRO A 26 14.12 18.78 -15.37
CA PRO A 26 13.40 17.97 -14.38
C PRO A 26 14.32 17.09 -13.54
N VAL A 27 15.35 16.51 -14.15
CA VAL A 27 16.33 15.65 -13.47
C VAL A 27 17.13 16.45 -12.44
N VAL A 28 17.69 17.59 -12.81
CA VAL A 28 18.45 18.43 -11.86
C VAL A 28 17.54 18.92 -10.74
N GLN A 29 16.30 19.32 -11.05
CA GLN A 29 15.33 19.77 -10.06
C GLN A 29 15.02 18.69 -9.02
N ILE A 30 14.83 17.44 -9.43
CA ILE A 30 14.56 16.36 -8.47
C ILE A 30 15.80 16.06 -7.62
N HIS A 31 17.01 16.09 -8.19
CA HIS A 31 18.24 15.90 -7.41
C HIS A 31 18.38 16.99 -6.34
N VAL A 32 18.20 18.26 -6.72
CA VAL A 32 18.24 19.40 -5.81
C VAL A 32 17.20 19.27 -4.69
N GLN A 33 15.96 18.86 -5.01
CA GLN A 33 14.91 18.70 -4.01
C GLN A 33 15.23 17.60 -3.00
N LEU A 34 15.71 16.44 -3.46
CA LEU A 34 16.07 15.32 -2.58
C LEU A 34 17.30 15.66 -1.72
N LEU A 35 18.34 16.27 -2.30
CA LEU A 35 19.50 16.73 -1.54
C LEU A 35 19.12 17.76 -0.47
N SER A 36 18.25 18.71 -0.81
CA SER A 36 17.76 19.70 0.15
C SER A 36 17.01 19.06 1.32
N LEU A 37 16.27 17.97 1.07
CA LEU A 37 15.57 17.22 2.10
C LEU A 37 16.56 16.49 3.02
N ILE A 38 17.54 15.79 2.44
CA ILE A 38 18.59 15.06 3.18
C ILE A 38 19.39 16.01 4.05
N GLN A 39 19.85 17.13 3.51
CA GLN A 39 20.65 18.11 4.25
C GLN A 39 19.92 18.72 5.44
N LYS A 40 18.62 19.02 5.27
CA LYS A 40 17.78 19.52 6.36
C LYS A 40 17.68 18.51 7.50
N ASP A 41 17.56 17.23 7.16
CA ASP A 41 17.49 16.14 8.14
C ASP A 41 18.81 15.96 8.90
N MET A 42 19.94 16.11 8.20
CA MET A 42 21.28 16.05 8.80
C MET A 42 21.67 17.29 9.63
N GLY A 43 20.79 18.30 9.74
CA GLY A 43 21.10 19.56 10.44
C GLY A 43 22.21 20.39 9.78
N LYS A 44 22.63 20.04 8.56
CA LYS A 44 23.68 20.71 7.81
C LYS A 44 23.12 22.05 7.27
N LYS A 45 23.66 23.19 7.74
CA LYS A 45 23.31 24.54 7.25
C LYS A 45 24.02 24.83 5.92
N PHE A 46 23.55 24.25 4.82
CA PHE A 46 24.01 24.65 3.49
C PHE A 46 23.13 25.76 2.90
N PRO A 47 23.68 26.64 2.06
CA PRO A 47 22.87 27.51 1.21
C PRO A 47 21.89 26.64 0.39
N PRO A 48 20.63 27.08 0.22
CA PRO A 48 19.70 26.35 -0.62
C PRO A 48 20.27 26.21 -2.03
N PHE A 49 20.35 24.96 -2.51
CA PHE A 49 20.77 24.69 -3.89
C PHE A 49 19.84 25.43 -4.85
N LYS A 50 20.37 26.42 -5.56
CA LYS A 50 19.66 27.02 -6.67
C LYS A 50 19.93 26.17 -7.90
N ALA A 51 18.91 25.88 -8.71
CA ALA A 51 19.10 25.19 -9.99
C ALA A 51 20.02 25.99 -10.96
N SER A 52 20.21 27.28 -10.71
CA SER A 52 21.16 28.15 -11.42
C SER A 52 22.60 28.07 -10.89
N ASP A 53 22.83 27.39 -9.77
CA ASP A 53 24.15 27.26 -9.16
C ASP A 53 24.93 26.14 -9.88
N ASN A 54 26.01 26.54 -10.52
CA ASN A 54 26.62 25.84 -11.65
C ASN A 54 27.53 24.70 -11.19
N GLY A 55 26.98 23.72 -10.46
CA GLY A 55 27.66 22.48 -10.07
C GLY A 55 27.67 22.16 -8.58
N SER A 56 27.24 23.07 -7.69
CA SER A 56 27.27 22.84 -6.24
C SER A 56 26.40 21.64 -5.80
N TRP A 57 25.24 21.46 -6.45
CA TRP A 57 24.37 20.31 -6.22
C TRP A 57 25.03 18.99 -6.61
N PHE A 58 25.89 18.98 -7.63
CA PHE A 58 26.57 17.75 -8.09
C PHE A 58 27.72 17.37 -7.15
N ARG A 59 28.45 18.36 -6.63
CA ARG A 59 29.41 18.14 -5.53
C ARG A 59 28.72 17.58 -4.28
N ALA A 60 27.60 18.17 -3.89
CA ALA A 60 26.83 17.68 -2.74
C ALA A 60 26.27 16.27 -2.95
N LEU A 61 25.89 15.93 -4.18
CA LEU A 61 25.54 14.56 -4.55
C LEU A 61 26.72 13.61 -4.34
N GLY A 62 27.93 13.99 -4.77
CA GLY A 62 29.14 13.19 -4.54
C GLY A 62 29.42 12.94 -3.06
N GLN A 63 29.23 13.97 -2.22
CA GLN A 63 29.33 13.82 -0.77
C GLN A 63 28.28 12.84 -0.22
N CYS A 64 27.01 13.00 -0.63
CA CYS A 64 25.93 12.11 -0.23
C CYS A 64 26.20 10.65 -0.63
N VAL A 65 26.70 10.42 -1.85
CA VAL A 65 27.08 9.08 -2.34
C VAL A 65 28.26 8.50 -1.56
N SER A 66 29.22 9.33 -1.14
CA SER A 66 30.39 8.90 -0.37
C SER A 66 30.05 8.55 1.08
N GLU A 67 29.07 9.27 1.67
CA GLU A 67 28.53 9.01 3.01
C GLU A 67 27.55 7.81 3.02
N SER A 68 27.01 7.42 1.85
CA SER A 68 26.05 6.32 1.72
C SER A 68 26.69 4.94 1.94
N GLN A 69 25.95 4.04 2.58
CA GLN A 69 26.33 2.63 2.69
C GLN A 69 26.35 1.92 1.33
N CYS A 70 25.63 2.46 0.33
CA CYS A 70 25.56 1.94 -1.03
C CYS A 70 26.51 2.69 -1.98
N ALA A 71 27.74 2.95 -1.53
CA ALA A 71 28.71 3.73 -2.27
C ALA A 71 28.92 3.21 -3.71
N LEU A 72 28.77 4.11 -4.68
CA LEU A 72 28.90 3.80 -6.11
C LEU A 72 30.38 3.77 -6.52
N ARG A 73 31.02 2.60 -6.43
CA ARG A 73 32.45 2.40 -6.75
C ARG A 73 32.82 2.66 -8.23
N GLU A 74 31.85 2.67 -9.12
CA GLU A 74 32.04 2.86 -10.58
C GLU A 74 32.35 4.32 -10.96
N VAL A 75 32.09 5.28 -10.07
CA VAL A 75 32.25 6.72 -10.35
C VAL A 75 33.37 7.27 -9.48
N SER A 76 34.40 7.80 -10.13
CA SER A 76 35.52 8.46 -9.45
C SER A 76 35.04 9.70 -8.69
N SER A 77 35.57 9.94 -7.49
CA SER A 77 35.14 11.06 -6.62
C SER A 77 35.41 12.44 -7.24
N ASP A 78 36.44 12.53 -8.06
CA ASP A 78 36.89 13.70 -8.82
C ASP A 78 35.91 14.15 -9.91
N ILE A 79 35.01 13.26 -10.37
CA ILE A 79 33.97 13.62 -11.34
C ILE A 79 33.00 14.66 -10.75
N TYR A 80 32.71 14.58 -9.45
CA TYR A 80 31.74 15.46 -8.78
C TYR A 80 32.21 16.92 -8.70
N ASP A 81 33.50 17.18 -8.86
CA ASP A 81 34.07 18.54 -8.94
C ASP A 81 33.95 19.16 -10.34
N GLY A 82 33.72 18.35 -11.37
CA GLY A 82 33.53 18.82 -12.74
C GLY A 82 32.15 19.47 -13.02
N GLY A 83 31.32 19.62 -11.98
CA GLY A 83 30.05 20.31 -12.05
C GLY A 83 29.08 19.71 -13.07
N VAL A 84 28.26 20.57 -13.67
CA VAL A 84 27.13 20.11 -14.48
C VAL A 84 27.56 19.48 -15.81
N ASP A 85 28.67 19.94 -16.39
CA ASP A 85 29.19 19.37 -17.63
C ASP A 85 29.66 17.94 -17.42
N ALA A 86 30.31 17.65 -16.29
CA ALA A 86 30.68 16.29 -15.91
C ALA A 86 29.44 15.39 -15.74
N TYR A 87 28.38 15.88 -15.08
CA TYR A 87 27.12 15.16 -14.96
C TYR A 87 26.49 14.85 -16.33
N ASN A 88 26.52 15.80 -17.27
CA ASN A 88 25.90 15.63 -18.58
C ASN A 88 26.55 14.51 -19.40
N VAL A 89 27.86 14.31 -19.27
CA VAL A 89 28.62 13.25 -19.95
C VAL A 89 28.33 11.86 -19.38
N LEU A 90 27.81 11.76 -18.15
CA LEU A 90 27.48 10.46 -17.55
C LEU A 90 26.45 9.69 -18.38
N GLY A 91 26.70 8.39 -18.52
CA GLY A 91 25.76 7.46 -19.14
C GLY A 91 24.46 7.34 -18.34
N SER A 92 23.37 7.01 -19.03
CA SER A 92 22.03 6.88 -18.42
C SER A 92 21.99 5.88 -17.27
N SER A 93 22.75 4.79 -17.34
CA SER A 93 22.85 3.80 -16.25
C SER A 93 23.41 4.42 -14.96
N ILE A 94 24.51 5.17 -15.06
CA ILE A 94 25.12 5.84 -13.90
C ILE A 94 24.18 6.91 -13.33
N LYS A 95 23.54 7.71 -14.18
CA LYS A 95 22.56 8.72 -13.75
C LYS A 95 21.38 8.10 -13.01
N LEU A 96 20.90 6.93 -13.45
CA LEU A 96 19.85 6.18 -12.74
C LEU A 96 20.35 5.65 -11.39
N LYS A 97 21.56 5.09 -11.31
CA LYS A 97 22.14 4.62 -10.05
C LYS A 97 22.28 5.76 -9.04
N LEU A 98 22.76 6.92 -9.47
CA LEU A 98 22.87 8.13 -8.65
C LEU A 98 21.49 8.59 -8.13
N LEU A 99 20.48 8.61 -9.00
CA LEU A 99 19.11 8.94 -8.60
C LEU A 99 18.57 7.93 -7.58
N ASN A 100 18.87 6.63 -7.76
CA ASN A 100 18.42 5.59 -6.84
C ASN A 100 19.01 5.76 -5.43
N ILE A 101 20.34 5.95 -5.34
CA ILE A 101 21.02 6.23 -4.07
C ILE A 101 20.39 7.44 -3.38
N LEU A 102 20.17 8.51 -4.14
CA LEU A 102 19.60 9.73 -3.59
C LEU A 102 18.16 9.54 -3.10
N CYS A 103 17.35 8.73 -3.79
CA CYS A 103 16.02 8.35 -3.34
C CYS A 103 16.09 7.54 -2.04
N ASP A 104 17.00 6.57 -1.93
CA ASP A 104 17.17 5.73 -0.75
C ASP A 104 17.58 6.57 0.48
N GLU A 105 18.58 7.44 0.32
CA GLU A 105 18.99 8.37 1.37
C GLU A 105 17.87 9.34 1.78
N ALA A 106 17.11 9.85 0.81
CA ALA A 106 15.95 10.71 1.10
C ALA A 106 14.85 9.95 1.86
N LEU A 107 14.60 8.68 1.54
CA LEU A 107 13.66 7.80 2.24
C LEU A 107 14.09 7.49 3.68
N CYS A 108 15.39 7.60 3.98
CA CYS A 108 15.92 7.46 5.33
C CYS A 108 15.71 8.70 6.21
N THR A 109 15.35 9.85 5.64
CA THR A 109 15.13 11.09 6.42
C THR A 109 13.95 10.97 7.37
N ILE A 110 14.08 11.51 8.58
CA ILE A 110 13.03 11.56 9.60
C ILE A 110 11.78 12.26 9.04
N THR A 111 11.99 13.36 8.31
CA THR A 111 10.88 14.13 7.73
C THR A 111 10.04 13.29 6.79
N LEU A 112 10.66 12.55 5.86
CA LEU A 112 9.93 11.75 4.88
C LEU A 112 9.34 10.48 5.50
N ARG A 113 10.08 9.83 6.41
CA ARG A 113 9.58 8.69 7.22
C ARG A 113 8.31 9.05 7.98
N ASN A 114 8.33 10.13 8.75
CA ASN A 114 7.18 10.57 9.54
C ASN A 114 5.98 10.90 8.65
N TRP A 115 6.22 11.51 7.47
CA TRP A 115 5.15 11.79 6.53
C TRP A 115 4.55 10.49 5.94
N ILE A 116 5.39 9.52 5.55
CA ILE A 116 4.95 8.20 5.07
C ILE A 116 4.13 7.48 6.15
N ASP A 117 4.61 7.45 7.38
CA ASP A 117 3.93 6.78 8.50
C ASP A 117 2.59 7.45 8.81
N LYS A 118 2.53 8.80 8.78
CA LYS A 118 1.27 9.54 8.92
C LYS A 118 0.28 9.19 7.80
N GLN A 119 0.73 9.13 6.55
CA GLN A 119 -0.13 8.73 5.42
C GLN A 119 -0.63 7.29 5.55
N ASN A 120 0.22 6.37 6.02
CA ASN A 120 -0.16 4.99 6.29
C ASN A 120 -1.22 4.90 7.39
N SER A 121 -1.01 5.56 8.54
CA SER A 121 -1.94 5.53 9.66
C SER A 121 -3.31 6.09 9.27
N GLN A 122 -3.33 7.25 8.61
CA GLN A 122 -4.58 7.85 8.12
C GLN A 122 -5.35 6.92 7.18
N PHE A 123 -4.65 6.23 6.28
CA PHE A 123 -5.25 5.26 5.38
C PHE A 123 -5.83 4.05 6.13
N VAL A 124 -5.06 3.47 7.06
CA VAL A 124 -5.48 2.31 7.85
C VAL A 124 -6.68 2.63 8.73
N ASP A 125 -6.67 3.79 9.39
CA ASP A 125 -7.77 4.22 10.25
C ASP A 125 -9.05 4.47 9.45
N SER A 126 -8.94 5.15 8.31
CA SER A 126 -10.07 5.36 7.40
C SER A 126 -10.62 4.05 6.84
N GLU A 127 -9.76 3.07 6.53
CA GLU A 127 -10.17 1.74 6.07
C GLU A 127 -10.89 0.97 7.18
N LYS A 128 -10.40 1.02 8.42
CA LYS A 128 -11.03 0.39 9.59
C LYS A 128 -12.40 1.00 9.85
N GLU A 129 -12.50 2.32 9.89
CA GLU A 129 -13.76 3.03 10.12
C GLU A 129 -14.81 2.68 9.05
N ALA A 130 -14.41 2.64 7.77
CA ALA A 130 -15.29 2.26 6.68
C ALA A 130 -15.76 0.79 6.81
N LYS A 131 -14.88 -0.13 7.18
CA LYS A 131 -15.23 -1.53 7.42
C LYS A 131 -16.19 -1.69 8.59
N GLU A 132 -15.99 -0.96 9.68
CA GLU A 132 -16.87 -0.98 10.85
C GLU A 132 -18.28 -0.50 10.50
N LYS A 133 -18.40 0.61 9.76
CA LYS A 133 -19.69 1.11 9.26
C LYS A 133 -20.43 0.07 8.40
N ILE A 134 -19.69 -0.68 7.57
CA ILE A 134 -20.27 -1.75 6.75
C ILE A 134 -20.74 -2.93 7.62
N LEU A 135 -19.98 -3.31 8.64
CA LEU A 135 -20.38 -4.38 9.57
C LEU A 135 -21.65 -4.00 10.32
N VAL A 136 -21.69 -2.80 10.91
CA VAL A 136 -22.87 -2.27 11.61
C VAL A 136 -24.09 -2.22 10.67
N ALA A 137 -23.93 -1.74 9.43
CA ALA A 137 -25.03 -1.69 8.47
C ALA A 137 -25.51 -3.08 8.05
N ARG A 138 -24.60 -4.05 7.87
CA ARG A 138 -24.96 -5.45 7.58
C ARG A 138 -25.67 -6.13 8.74
N ASP A 139 -25.27 -5.86 9.97
CA ASP A 139 -25.94 -6.45 11.14
C ASP A 139 -27.34 -5.85 11.34
N LYS A 140 -27.53 -4.55 11.06
CA LYS A 140 -28.87 -3.95 10.95
C LYS A 140 -29.71 -4.62 9.84
N GLU A 141 -29.14 -4.87 8.67
CA GLU A 141 -29.82 -5.58 7.58
C GLU A 141 -30.28 -6.98 8.02
N LYS A 142 -29.41 -7.74 8.72
CA LYS A 142 -29.76 -9.05 9.26
C LYS A 142 -30.86 -8.97 10.31
N GLN A 143 -30.77 -8.02 11.25
CA GLN A 143 -31.77 -7.84 12.30
C GLN A 143 -33.14 -7.50 11.72
N LEU A 144 -33.21 -6.63 10.71
CA LEU A 144 -34.47 -6.30 10.03
C LEU A 144 -35.04 -7.50 9.28
N ARG A 145 -34.20 -8.28 8.60
CA ARG A 145 -34.63 -9.53 7.95
C ARG A 145 -35.14 -10.56 8.96
N GLN A 146 -34.52 -10.67 10.13
CA GLN A 146 -34.97 -11.58 11.18
C GLN A 146 -36.31 -11.12 11.76
N LYS A 147 -36.45 -9.84 12.10
CA LYS A 147 -37.74 -9.27 12.54
C LYS A 147 -38.85 -9.53 11.54
N MET A 148 -38.57 -9.40 10.23
CA MET A 148 -39.53 -9.73 9.18
C MET A 148 -39.99 -11.19 9.26
N GLN A 149 -39.06 -12.13 9.47
CA GLN A 149 -39.38 -13.55 9.58
C GLN A 149 -40.16 -13.85 10.87
N ASP A 150 -39.78 -13.24 11.99
CA ASP A 150 -40.42 -13.43 13.29
C ASP A 150 -41.85 -12.86 13.31
N GLU A 151 -42.08 -11.68 12.72
CA GLU A 151 -43.41 -11.09 12.59
C GLU A 151 -44.32 -11.92 11.68
N VAL A 152 -43.80 -12.43 10.56
CA VAL A 152 -44.54 -13.35 9.68
C VAL A 152 -44.88 -14.64 10.42
N ALA A 153 -43.92 -15.24 11.13
CA ALA A 153 -44.14 -16.46 11.90
C ALA A 153 -45.16 -16.24 13.04
N LYS A 154 -45.06 -15.13 13.78
CA LYS A 154 -46.00 -14.76 14.84
C LYS A 154 -47.42 -14.58 14.29
N ALA A 155 -47.56 -13.91 13.15
CA ALA A 155 -48.85 -13.70 12.50
C ALA A 155 -49.48 -15.04 12.00
N ILE A 156 -48.65 -16.03 11.66
CA ILE A 156 -49.08 -17.40 11.33
C ILE A 156 -49.52 -18.18 12.59
N ILE A 157 -48.82 -17.99 13.73
CA ILE A 157 -49.07 -18.75 14.98
C ILE A 157 -50.26 -18.19 15.79
N GLU A 158 -50.40 -16.88 15.91
CA GLU A 158 -51.47 -16.24 16.71
C GLU A 158 -52.88 -16.49 16.17
N LYS A 159 -53.01 -16.99 14.94
CA LYS A 159 -54.28 -17.41 14.35
C LYS A 159 -54.21 -18.85 13.89
N SER A 160 -54.58 -19.75 14.79
CA SER A 160 -54.92 -21.15 14.55
C SER A 160 -55.93 -21.34 13.39
N GLY A 161 -55.45 -21.27 12.14
CA GLY A 161 -56.16 -21.71 10.94
C GLY A 161 -57.04 -20.69 10.20
N ALA A 162 -57.13 -19.42 10.59
CA ALA A 162 -57.91 -18.40 9.87
C ALA A 162 -57.02 -17.27 9.33
N SER A 163 -57.00 -17.12 7.99
CA SER A 163 -56.18 -16.16 7.26
C SER A 163 -56.37 -14.72 7.74
N LEU A 164 -55.27 -13.98 7.90
CA LEU A 164 -55.26 -12.51 7.91
C LEU A 164 -56.02 -11.99 6.67
N SER A 165 -56.66 -10.83 6.78
CA SER A 165 -57.02 -10.10 5.57
C SER A 165 -55.75 -9.90 4.76
N VAL A 166 -55.74 -10.38 3.52
CA VAL A 166 -54.58 -10.32 2.60
C VAL A 166 -54.00 -8.90 2.52
N SER A 167 -54.85 -7.87 2.72
CA SER A 167 -54.47 -6.46 2.65
C SER A 167 -53.54 -6.00 3.78
N GLU A 168 -53.79 -6.36 5.04
CA GLU A 168 -52.99 -5.89 6.19
C GLU A 168 -51.61 -6.55 6.21
N HIS A 169 -51.57 -7.84 5.87
CA HIS A 169 -50.33 -8.59 5.70
C HIS A 169 -49.49 -8.07 4.53
N GLU A 170 -50.11 -7.74 3.39
CA GLU A 170 -49.40 -7.12 2.27
C GLU A 170 -48.79 -5.75 2.62
N VAL A 171 -49.48 -4.93 3.43
CA VAL A 171 -49.00 -3.60 3.82
C VAL A 171 -47.75 -3.70 4.69
N LEU A 172 -47.75 -4.56 5.71
CA LEU A 172 -46.57 -4.80 6.57
C LEU A 172 -45.39 -5.36 5.80
N VAL A 173 -45.61 -6.37 4.95
CA VAL A 173 -44.55 -6.96 4.11
C VAL A 173 -43.98 -5.92 3.13
N ARG A 174 -44.81 -5.05 2.54
CA ARG A 174 -44.33 -3.96 1.65
C ARG A 174 -43.56 -2.88 2.40
N GLN A 175 -43.93 -2.56 3.65
CA GLN A 175 -43.22 -1.61 4.50
C GLN A 175 -41.82 -2.13 4.83
N ILE A 176 -41.74 -3.37 5.33
CA ILE A 176 -40.48 -3.98 5.74
C ILE A 176 -39.56 -4.25 4.54
N LYS A 177 -40.11 -4.66 3.39
CA LYS A 177 -39.33 -4.78 2.15
C LYS A 177 -38.69 -3.46 1.73
N ARG A 178 -39.41 -2.34 1.85
CA ARG A 178 -38.86 -1.01 1.55
C ARG A 178 -37.72 -0.65 2.49
N GLU A 179 -37.87 -0.91 3.79
CA GLU A 179 -36.81 -0.67 4.78
C GLU A 179 -35.57 -1.54 4.54
N VAL A 180 -35.74 -2.82 4.18
CA VAL A 180 -34.61 -3.71 3.82
C VAL A 180 -33.89 -3.22 2.56
N ILE A 181 -34.64 -2.78 1.53
CA ILE A 181 -34.05 -2.22 0.30
C ILE A 181 -33.27 -0.93 0.63
N GLN A 182 -33.81 -0.06 1.47
CA GLN A 182 -33.14 1.18 1.87
C GLN A 182 -31.84 0.89 2.64
N VAL A 183 -31.87 -0.02 3.61
CA VAL A 183 -30.66 -0.42 4.35
C VAL A 183 -29.64 -1.10 3.43
N HIS A 184 -30.09 -1.87 2.44
CA HIS A 184 -29.21 -2.49 1.45
C HIS A 184 -28.55 -1.44 0.54
N GLU A 185 -29.26 -0.39 0.15
CA GLU A 185 -28.73 0.75 -0.59
C GLU A 185 -27.66 1.48 0.25
N ASP A 186 -27.92 1.70 1.55
CA ASP A 186 -26.97 2.31 2.48
C ASP A 186 -25.69 1.45 2.63
N VAL A 187 -25.82 0.13 2.70
CA VAL A 187 -24.68 -0.82 2.69
C VAL A 187 -23.90 -0.70 1.39
N CYS A 188 -24.59 -0.66 0.24
CA CYS A 188 -23.95 -0.51 -1.06
C CYS A 188 -23.20 0.82 -1.19
N GLN A 189 -23.79 1.91 -0.68
CA GLN A 189 -23.16 3.22 -0.63
C GLN A 189 -21.93 3.22 0.28
N ALA A 190 -22.02 2.64 1.49
CA ALA A 190 -20.87 2.48 2.39
C ALA A 190 -19.74 1.64 1.76
N ILE A 191 -20.07 0.58 1.04
CA ILE A 191 -19.09 -0.22 0.27
C ILE A 191 -18.42 0.60 -0.83
N ARG A 192 -19.16 1.49 -1.51
CA ARG A 192 -18.60 2.37 -2.55
C ARG A 192 -17.65 3.42 -1.97
N MET A 193 -17.85 3.82 -0.71
CA MET A 193 -16.99 4.76 0.01
C MET A 193 -15.69 4.13 0.53
N LEU A 194 -15.53 2.80 0.49
CA LEU A 194 -14.25 2.16 0.81
C LEU A 194 -13.15 2.68 -0.11
N PRO A 195 -11.96 3.02 0.42
CA PRO A 195 -10.83 3.42 -0.40
C PRO A 195 -10.54 2.35 -1.45
N ARG A 196 -10.81 2.66 -2.72
CA ARG A 196 -10.46 1.75 -3.81
C ARG A 196 -8.93 1.64 -3.84
N LYS A 197 -8.40 0.48 -4.23
CA LYS A 197 -6.95 0.28 -4.44
C LYS A 197 -6.31 1.35 -5.34
N ARG A 198 -7.09 2.01 -6.20
CA ARG A 198 -6.64 3.10 -7.09
C ARG A 198 -6.62 4.49 -6.46
N GLN A 199 -7.28 4.71 -5.32
CA GLN A 199 -7.34 5.99 -4.60
C GLN A 199 -6.35 6.06 -3.42
N ARG A 200 -5.62 4.97 -3.21
CA ARG A 200 -4.53 4.86 -2.25
C ARG A 200 -3.40 5.82 -2.63
N SER A 201 -2.88 6.56 -1.66
CA SER A 201 -1.66 7.36 -1.85
C SER A 201 -0.46 6.46 -2.13
N ASP A 202 0.44 6.88 -3.03
CA ASP A 202 1.67 6.15 -3.37
C ASP A 202 2.61 5.99 -2.16
N ALA A 203 2.45 6.84 -1.15
CA ALA A 203 3.17 6.73 0.12
C ALA A 203 2.75 5.50 0.94
N VAL A 204 1.55 4.97 0.69
CA VAL A 204 1.03 3.85 1.47
C VAL A 204 1.66 2.56 0.95
N ARG A 205 2.53 1.94 1.76
CA ARG A 205 3.37 0.78 1.35
C ARG A 205 2.56 -0.33 0.68
N THR A 206 2.91 -0.68 -0.57
CA THR A 206 2.33 -1.86 -1.24
C THR A 206 2.29 -3.04 -0.28
N ALA A 207 1.16 -3.72 -0.20
CA ALA A 207 1.00 -4.88 0.67
C ALA A 207 1.18 -6.14 -0.16
N PRO A 208 1.82 -7.19 0.38
CA PRO A 208 1.86 -8.47 -0.29
C PRO A 208 0.44 -9.01 -0.48
N ILE A 209 0.23 -9.72 -1.58
CA ILE A 209 -0.99 -10.47 -1.89
C ILE A 209 -1.29 -11.46 -0.75
N ILE A 210 -0.22 -12.07 -0.24
CA ILE A 210 -0.22 -13.00 0.87
C ILE A 210 1.20 -13.11 1.46
N LEU A 211 1.26 -13.26 2.77
CA LEU A 211 2.45 -13.69 3.50
C LEU A 211 2.18 -15.14 3.92
N ASP A 212 3.01 -16.09 3.52
CA ASP A 212 2.94 -17.49 3.92
C ASP A 212 3.48 -17.70 5.34
N VAL A 213 3.13 -18.80 5.98
CA VAL A 213 3.59 -19.18 7.33
C VAL A 213 5.10 -19.39 7.40
N SER A 214 5.75 -19.67 6.26
CA SER A 214 7.19 -19.86 6.16
C SER A 214 7.98 -18.55 5.95
N GLY A 215 7.39 -17.38 6.17
CA GLY A 215 8.06 -16.08 5.96
C GLY A 215 8.17 -15.63 4.50
N ARG A 216 7.45 -16.29 3.58
CA ARG A 216 7.44 -15.95 2.15
C ARG A 216 6.33 -14.96 1.81
N ALA A 217 6.67 -13.79 1.30
CA ALA A 217 5.73 -12.78 0.86
C ALA A 217 5.56 -12.78 -0.67
N PHE A 218 4.33 -12.86 -1.14
CA PHE A 218 4.00 -12.81 -2.57
C PHE A 218 3.48 -11.42 -2.93
N TRP A 219 4.03 -10.81 -3.96
CA TRP A 219 3.75 -9.44 -4.39
C TRP A 219 3.13 -9.43 -5.77
N LYS A 220 2.07 -8.64 -6.00
CA LYS A 220 1.50 -8.41 -7.35
C LYS A 220 1.90 -7.03 -7.78
N LEU A 221 2.85 -6.92 -8.71
CA LEU A 221 3.25 -5.65 -9.28
C LEU A 221 2.60 -5.48 -10.64
N ARG A 222 2.07 -4.27 -10.87
CA ARG A 222 1.59 -3.85 -12.18
C ARG A 222 2.70 -3.02 -12.82
N VAL A 223 3.26 -3.53 -13.90
CA VAL A 223 4.34 -2.84 -14.63
C VAL A 223 3.69 -1.91 -15.68
N TYR A 224 4.50 -1.19 -16.45
CA TYR A 224 4.01 -0.35 -17.55
C TYR A 224 3.26 -1.17 -18.61
N THR A 225 3.63 -2.45 -18.79
CA THR A 225 2.85 -3.40 -19.58
C THR A 225 1.58 -3.73 -18.81
N SER A 226 0.46 -3.94 -19.49
CA SER A 226 -0.81 -4.33 -18.86
C SER A 226 -0.72 -5.66 -18.08
N GLU A 227 0.43 -6.34 -18.15
CA GLU A 227 0.77 -7.56 -17.46
C GLU A 227 1.09 -7.30 -15.99
N ASN A 228 0.65 -8.23 -15.15
CA ASN A 228 1.00 -8.24 -13.73
C ASN A 228 2.05 -9.32 -13.48
N TYR A 229 3.13 -8.94 -12.83
CA TYR A 229 4.17 -9.83 -12.36
C TYR A 229 3.87 -10.27 -10.93
N ILE A 230 4.18 -11.53 -10.62
CA ILE A 230 4.15 -12.05 -9.26
C ILE A 230 5.59 -12.20 -8.80
N LEU A 231 5.96 -11.51 -7.72
CA LEU A 231 7.25 -11.70 -7.07
C LEU A 231 7.11 -12.48 -5.77
N LEU A 232 8.12 -13.27 -5.48
CA LEU A 232 8.33 -13.89 -4.18
C LEU A 232 9.48 -13.14 -3.49
N GLN A 233 9.20 -12.64 -2.29
CA GLN A 233 10.21 -12.23 -1.33
C GLN A 233 10.31 -13.33 -0.29
N ASP A 234 11.44 -14.02 -0.28
CA ASP A 234 11.77 -15.01 0.73
C ASP A 234 12.64 -14.33 1.79
N ILE A 235 12.05 -14.07 2.95
CA ILE A 235 12.71 -13.36 4.05
C ILE A 235 13.66 -14.33 4.81
N GLY A 236 13.59 -15.64 4.53
CA GLY A 236 14.41 -16.65 5.18
C GLY A 236 14.12 -16.82 6.68
N THR A 237 15.03 -17.47 7.40
CA THR A 237 15.03 -17.47 8.87
C THR A 237 15.43 -16.09 9.38
N LEU A 238 14.72 -15.60 10.40
CA LEU A 238 14.87 -14.30 11.05
C LEU A 238 16.22 -14.18 11.80
N ASP A 239 17.35 -14.36 11.12
CA ASP A 239 18.67 -14.10 11.67
C ASP A 239 18.86 -12.56 11.75
N PRO A 240 18.96 -11.99 12.96
CA PRO A 240 19.09 -10.54 13.13
C PRO A 240 20.45 -9.98 12.66
N VAL A 241 21.45 -10.83 12.38
CA VAL A 241 22.81 -10.40 12.03
C VAL A 241 22.99 -10.23 10.51
N ALA A 242 22.29 -11.02 9.69
CA ALA A 242 22.32 -10.91 8.23
C ALA A 242 21.02 -11.48 7.60
N PRO A 243 20.01 -10.65 7.33
CA PRO A 243 18.80 -11.10 6.65
C PRO A 243 19.17 -11.58 5.23
N SER A 244 19.06 -12.88 4.96
CA SER A 244 19.34 -13.46 3.64
C SER A 244 18.13 -13.32 2.71
N GLU A 245 17.61 -12.11 2.60
CA GLU A 245 16.41 -11.82 1.82
C GLU A 245 16.67 -12.12 0.34
N LYS A 246 15.83 -12.97 -0.26
CA LYS A 246 15.92 -13.38 -1.67
C LYS A 246 14.65 -12.99 -2.41
N TRP A 247 14.83 -12.42 -3.61
CA TRP A 247 13.74 -12.04 -4.48
C TRP A 247 13.70 -12.91 -5.73
N PHE A 248 12.52 -13.41 -6.07
CA PHE A 248 12.28 -14.20 -7.27
C PHE A 248 11.11 -13.60 -8.06
N VAL A 249 11.20 -13.67 -9.37
CA VAL A 249 10.12 -13.30 -10.30
C VAL A 249 9.58 -14.58 -10.89
N TYR A 250 8.26 -14.75 -10.86
CA TYR A 250 7.61 -15.87 -11.55
C TYR A 250 7.31 -15.49 -12.98
N ASP A 251 7.71 -16.39 -13.89
CA ASP A 251 7.44 -16.26 -15.32
C ASP A 251 5.97 -16.56 -15.64
N VAL A 252 5.56 -16.25 -16.87
CA VAL A 252 4.19 -16.43 -17.35
C VAL A 252 3.73 -17.89 -17.21
N GLU A 253 4.62 -18.86 -17.41
CA GLU A 253 4.33 -20.28 -17.30
C GLU A 253 4.09 -20.75 -15.86
N GLN A 254 4.81 -20.17 -14.90
CA GLN A 254 4.72 -20.54 -13.48
C GLN A 254 3.54 -19.84 -12.78
N LYS A 255 3.03 -18.76 -13.37
CA LYS A 255 1.99 -17.91 -12.80
C LYS A 255 0.69 -18.65 -12.45
N PRO A 256 0.13 -19.56 -13.27
CA PRO A 256 -1.09 -20.29 -12.92
C PRO A 256 -0.93 -21.14 -11.66
N ASP A 257 0.21 -21.82 -11.51
CA ASP A 257 0.49 -22.67 -10.35
C ASP A 257 0.65 -21.85 -9.07
N VAL A 258 1.31 -20.71 -9.16
CA VAL A 258 1.46 -19.77 -8.04
C VAL A 258 0.11 -19.17 -7.66
N GLU A 259 -0.73 -18.78 -8.62
CA GLU A 259 -2.08 -18.28 -8.32
C GLU A 259 -2.98 -19.35 -7.68
N LYS A 260 -2.85 -20.62 -8.11
CA LYS A 260 -3.50 -21.76 -7.47
C LYS A 260 -3.02 -21.97 -6.04
N TYR A 261 -1.70 -21.90 -5.81
CA TYR A 261 -1.11 -21.99 -4.49
C TYR A 261 -1.60 -20.86 -3.55
N ILE A 262 -1.54 -19.60 -4.00
CA ILE A 262 -2.03 -18.44 -3.26
C ILE A 262 -3.52 -18.60 -2.90
N SER A 263 -4.33 -19.07 -3.86
CA SER A 263 -5.75 -19.34 -3.63
C SER A 263 -5.97 -20.41 -2.56
N SER A 264 -5.18 -21.49 -2.58
CA SER A 264 -5.25 -22.55 -1.58
C SER A 264 -4.96 -22.06 -0.15
N ILE A 265 -3.96 -21.18 0.03
CA ILE A 265 -3.63 -20.61 1.34
C ILE A 265 -4.77 -19.73 1.84
N ARG A 266 -5.37 -18.90 0.96
CA ARG A 266 -6.51 -18.06 1.31
C ARG A 266 -7.69 -18.89 1.80
N THR A 267 -8.01 -19.97 1.10
CA THR A 267 -9.10 -20.88 1.51
C THR A 267 -8.82 -21.54 2.86
N LYS A 268 -7.57 -21.95 3.12
CA LYS A 268 -7.18 -22.50 4.44
C LYS A 268 -7.36 -21.46 5.56
N ARG A 269 -6.96 -20.20 5.34
CA ARG A 269 -7.15 -19.11 6.33
C ARG A 269 -8.61 -18.84 6.64
N VAL A 270 -9.48 -18.82 5.63
CA VAL A 270 -10.93 -18.60 5.83
C VAL A 270 -11.54 -19.71 6.67
N LYS A 271 -11.14 -20.97 6.45
CA LYS A 271 -11.60 -22.11 7.27
C LYS A 271 -11.19 -21.94 8.74
N ILE A 272 -9.95 -21.52 9.01
CA ILE A 272 -9.45 -21.30 10.37
C ILE A 272 -10.21 -20.18 11.09
N HIS A 273 -10.51 -19.06 10.40
CA HIS A 273 -11.29 -17.97 11.00
C HIS A 273 -12.72 -18.40 11.32
N LYS A 274 -13.39 -19.15 10.43
CA LYS A 274 -14.72 -19.70 10.69
C LYS A 274 -14.76 -20.64 11.91
N VAL A 275 -13.70 -21.44 12.12
CA VAL A 275 -13.61 -22.32 13.29
C VAL A 275 -13.42 -21.51 14.58
N LYS A 276 -12.59 -20.46 14.54
CA LYS A 276 -12.35 -19.58 15.70
C LYS A 276 -13.59 -18.77 16.10
N ASP A 277 -14.39 -18.33 15.13
CA ASP A 277 -15.66 -17.62 15.37
C ASP A 277 -16.78 -18.57 15.85
N SER A 278 -16.60 -19.89 15.72
CA SER A 278 -17.56 -20.92 16.15
C SER A 278 -17.25 -21.56 17.51
N LEU A 279 -16.12 -21.23 18.14
CA LEU A 279 -15.85 -21.69 19.50
C LEU A 279 -16.59 -20.78 20.51
N PRO A 280 -17.43 -21.34 21.41
CA PRO A 280 -17.93 -20.60 22.55
C PRO A 280 -16.76 -20.14 23.41
N THR A 281 -16.70 -18.85 23.74
CA THR A 281 -15.80 -18.30 24.76
C THR A 281 -16.23 -18.88 26.12
N ALA A 282 -15.76 -20.09 26.43
CA ALA A 282 -15.90 -20.67 27.75
C ALA A 282 -14.97 -19.91 28.70
N ILE A 283 -15.61 -19.15 29.60
CA ILE A 283 -15.03 -18.59 30.80
C ILE A 283 -14.36 -19.71 31.58
N VAL A 284 -13.05 -19.61 31.82
CA VAL A 284 -12.42 -20.24 32.99
C VAL A 284 -11.57 -19.18 33.65
N GLY A 285 -12.24 -18.42 34.53
CA GLY A 285 -11.57 -17.79 35.66
C GLY A 285 -11.19 -18.85 36.67
N GLU A 286 -10.02 -18.64 37.28
CA GLU A 286 -9.60 -19.04 38.63
C GLU A 286 -10.26 -20.28 39.24
N ASN A 287 -9.46 -21.35 39.40
CA ASN A 287 -9.22 -21.98 40.70
C ASN A 287 -8.22 -23.12 40.53
N LEU A 288 -7.02 -22.96 41.11
CA LEU A 288 -6.28 -24.01 41.82
C LEU A 288 -5.05 -23.39 42.50
N LYS A 289 -5.28 -22.93 43.73
CA LYS A 289 -4.27 -22.94 44.80
C LYS A 289 -4.23 -24.35 45.41
N HIS A 290 -3.04 -24.74 45.86
CA HIS A 290 -2.64 -25.97 46.58
C HIS A 290 -2.50 -27.22 45.68
N ALA A 291 -1.38 -27.95 45.65
CA ALA A 291 -0.23 -28.08 46.54
C ALA A 291 1.10 -28.13 45.77
#